data_AF-A0A5E9AAQ0-F1
#
_entry.id   AF-A0A5E9AAQ0-F1
#
_cell.length_a   1.000
_cell.length_b   1.000
_cell.length_c   1.000
_cell.angle_alpha   90.00
_cell.angle_beta   90.00
_cell.angle_gamma   90.00
#
_symmetry.space_group_name_H-M   'P 1'
#
loop_
_entity.id
_entity.type
_entity.pdbx_description
1 polymer ?
#
loop_
_entity_poly.entity_id
_entity_poly.type
_entity_poly.pdbx_seq_one_letter_code
_entity_poly.pdbx_strand_id
1 'polypeptide(L)'
;FQGDEDLIVGARNGPPLAVGHGDGEMFLGSDAIALAPFTNSITYLEDGDWAVVRREGVTIYDVDGSKVDRKRQQSLSTSFMVDKGNRRHF
;
A
#
# COMPACT_ATOMS: atom_id res chain seq x y z
N PHE A 1 6.44 -0.03 -21.86
CA PHE A 1 5.67 -0.91 -20.97
C PHE A 1 6.11 -2.38 -21.08
N GLN A 2 6.50 -2.92 -22.24
CA GLN A 2 7.17 -4.24 -22.28
C GLN A 2 8.64 -4.11 -21.83
N GLY A 3 9.03 -4.87 -20.80
CA GLY A 3 10.42 -5.03 -20.36
C GLY A 3 10.85 -4.28 -19.09
N ASP A 4 9.94 -3.58 -18.42
CA ASP A 4 10.23 -2.94 -17.13
C ASP A 4 9.64 -3.78 -16.00
N GLU A 5 10.38 -4.82 -15.59
CA GLU A 5 9.96 -5.79 -14.57
C GLU A 5 9.86 -5.17 -13.16
N ASP A 6 10.43 -3.98 -12.97
CA ASP A 6 10.43 -3.24 -11.72
C ASP A 6 9.34 -2.17 -11.65
N LEU A 7 8.37 -2.15 -12.58
CA LEU A 7 7.29 -1.16 -12.61
C LEU A 7 5.92 -1.78 -12.35
N ILE A 8 5.24 -1.26 -11.32
CA ILE A 8 3.83 -1.54 -11.03
C ILE A 8 3.06 -0.21 -11.06
N VAL A 9 1.90 -0.20 -11.69
CA VAL A 9 0.97 0.94 -11.64
C VAL A 9 -0.31 0.50 -10.96
N GLY A 10 -0.68 1.21 -9.89
CA GLY A 10 -1.94 1.00 -9.17
C GLY A 10 -2.82 2.25 -9.28
N ALA A 11 -4.12 2.09 -9.44
CA ALA A 11 -5.06 3.20 -9.44
C ALA A 11 -6.23 2.87 -8.51
N ARG A 12 -6.69 3.86 -7.76
CA ARG A 12 -7.84 3.72 -6.87
C ARG A 12 -9.04 4.46 -7.45
N ASN A 13 -10.13 3.71 -7.62
CA ASN A 13 -11.45 4.25 -7.95
C ASN A 13 -12.51 3.37 -7.25
N GLY A 14 -12.78 3.68 -5.98
CA GLY A 14 -13.68 2.95 -5.09
C GLY A 14 -12.93 2.20 -3.96
N PRO A 15 -12.77 0.86 -4.04
CA PRO A 15 -12.19 0.05 -2.96
C PRO A 15 -10.81 0.56 -2.50
N PRO A 16 -10.46 0.37 -1.22
CA PRO A 16 -9.18 0.86 -0.69
C PRO A 16 -8.01 0.20 -1.41
N LEU A 17 -6.96 1.00 -1.60
CA LEU A 17 -5.67 0.56 -2.13
C LEU A 17 -4.57 1.17 -1.27
N ALA A 18 -3.63 0.33 -0.83
CA ALA A 18 -2.53 0.68 0.03
C ALA A 18 -1.20 0.30 -0.62
N VAL A 19 -0.22 1.17 -0.41
CA VAL A 19 1.19 0.93 -0.76
C VAL A 19 1.94 0.62 0.52
N GLY A 20 2.60 -0.53 0.57
CA GLY A 20 3.48 -0.94 1.65
C GLY A 20 4.93 -0.55 1.36
N HIS A 21 5.62 -0.02 2.36
CA HIS A 21 7.02 0.41 2.27
C HIS A 21 7.90 -0.56 3.06
N GLY A 22 8.66 -1.42 2.39
CA GLY A 22 9.66 -2.30 2.99
C GLY A 22 11.05 -1.67 3.01
N ASP A 23 12.08 -2.48 3.27
CA ASP A 23 13.48 -2.09 3.16
C ASP A 23 14.02 -2.53 1.79
N GLY A 24 14.06 -1.60 0.83
CA GLY A 24 14.47 -1.90 -0.56
C GLY A 24 13.41 -2.63 -1.40
N GLU A 25 12.18 -2.71 -0.91
CA GLU A 25 11.05 -3.35 -1.57
C GLU A 25 9.73 -2.60 -1.33
N MET A 26 8.81 -2.71 -2.29
CA MET A 26 7.52 -2.03 -2.27
C MET A 26 6.40 -3.04 -2.51
N PHE A 27 5.28 -2.86 -1.81
CA PHE A 27 4.13 -3.75 -1.87
C PHE A 27 2.85 -3.00 -2.24
N LEU A 28 1.90 -3.71 -2.81
CA LEU A 28 0.58 -3.19 -3.18
C LEU A 28 -0.49 -4.16 -2.67
N GLY A 29 -1.48 -3.65 -1.95
CA GLY A 29 -2.52 -4.46 -1.32
C GLY A 29 -3.80 -3.66 -1.09
N SER A 30 -4.91 -4.35 -0.81
CA SER A 30 -6.21 -3.70 -0.54
C SER A 30 -6.22 -2.94 0.79
N ASP A 31 -5.44 -3.39 1.77
CA ASP A 31 -5.42 -2.81 3.11
C ASP A 31 -4.11 -3.13 3.86
N ALA A 32 -4.01 -2.59 5.07
CA ALA A 32 -2.94 -2.84 6.02
C ALA A 32 -2.77 -4.33 6.39
N ILE A 33 -3.87 -5.09 6.45
CA ILE A 33 -3.88 -6.47 6.94
C ILE A 33 -3.20 -7.37 5.91
N ALA A 34 -3.52 -7.19 4.63
CA ALA A 34 -2.88 -7.89 3.53
C ALA A 34 -1.37 -7.63 3.47
N LEU A 35 -0.94 -6.43 3.87
CA LEU A 35 0.46 -6.01 3.85
C LEU A 35 1.21 -6.29 5.16
N ALA A 36 0.49 -6.59 6.24
CA ALA A 36 1.05 -6.76 7.59
C ALA A 36 2.18 -7.80 7.70
N PRO A 37 2.18 -8.93 6.95
CA PRO A 37 3.29 -9.88 6.98
C PRO A 37 4.60 -9.34 6.38
N PHE A 38 4.52 -8.28 5.58
CA PHE A 38 5.65 -7.77 4.79
C PHE A 38 6.17 -6.43 5.31
N THR A 39 5.28 -5.58 5.81
CA THR A 39 5.66 -4.27 6.37
C THR A 39 4.61 -3.75 7.34
N ASN A 40 5.05 -2.90 8.28
CA ASN A 40 4.18 -2.10 9.14
C ASN A 40 4.05 -0.65 8.68
N SER A 41 4.72 -0.24 7.60
CA SER A 41 4.70 1.12 7.07
C SER A 41 3.89 1.15 5.79
N ILE A 42 2.77 1.88 5.80
CA ILE A 42 1.83 1.92 4.68
C ILE A 42 1.42 3.34 4.32
N THR A 43 1.00 3.55 3.08
CA THR A 43 0.35 4.76 2.60
C THR A 43 -0.92 4.36 1.86
N TYR A 44 -2.08 4.84 2.30
CA TYR A 44 -3.33 4.65 1.57
C TYR A 44 -3.44 5.67 0.43
N LEU A 45 -3.87 5.21 -0.74
CA LEU A 45 -4.25 6.09 -1.84
C LEU A 45 -5.61 6.72 -1.56
N GLU A 46 -5.83 7.96 -1.98
CA GLU A 46 -7.15 8.58 -1.99
C GLU A 46 -7.93 8.17 -3.25
N ASP A 47 -9.24 8.42 -3.26
CA ASP A 47 -10.05 8.08 -4.41
C ASP A 47 -9.70 8.97 -5.61
N GLY A 48 -9.48 8.37 -6.78
CA GLY A 48 -8.96 9.05 -7.96
C GLY A 48 -7.43 9.11 -8.05
N ASP A 49 -6.71 8.69 -7.01
CA ASP A 49 -5.25 8.60 -7.06
C ASP A 49 -4.77 7.44 -7.93
N TRP A 50 -3.61 7.63 -8.54
CA TRP A 50 -2.84 6.55 -9.13
C TRP A 50 -1.37 6.66 -8.72
N ALA A 51 -0.73 5.51 -8.60
CA ALA A 51 0.61 5.36 -8.07
C ALA A 51 1.49 4.64 -9.08
N VAL A 52 2.67 5.20 -9.27
CA VAL A 52 3.79 4.58 -9.98
C VAL A 52 4.71 4.00 -8.91
N VAL A 53 4.71 2.68 -8.80
CA VAL A 53 5.48 1.93 -7.80
C VAL A 53 6.67 1.28 -8.50
N ARG A 54 7.86 1.52 -7.96
CA ARG A 54 9.11 0.89 -8.33
C ARG A 54 9.79 0.30 -7.11
N ARG A 55 10.87 -0.45 -7.30
CA ARG A 55 11.65 -1.03 -6.20
C ARG A 55 12.16 0.03 -5.21
N GLU A 56 12.60 1.17 -5.73
CA GLU A 56 13.17 2.27 -4.96
C GLU A 56 12.14 3.17 -4.28
N GLY A 57 10.86 3.07 -4.64
CA GLY A 57 9.82 3.88 -4.02
C GLY A 57 8.55 4.04 -4.84
N VAL A 58 7.72 4.98 -4.41
CA VAL A 58 6.41 5.26 -5.02
C VAL A 58 6.27 6.74 -5.29
N THR A 59 5.66 7.08 -6.42
CA THR A 59 5.15 8.42 -6.71
C THR A 59 3.64 8.34 -6.90
N ILE A 60 2.89 9.20 -6.22
CA ILE A 60 1.43 9.24 -6.28
C ILE A 60 1.02 10.50 -7.02
N TYR A 61 -0.01 10.36 -7.84
CA TYR A 61 -0.61 11.42 -8.63
C TYR A 61 -2.11 11.42 -8.37
N ASP A 62 -2.72 12.60 -8.39
CA ASP A 62 -4.16 12.74 -8.41
C ASP A 62 -4.74 12.50 -9.83
N VAL A 63 -6.07 12.61 -9.92
CA VAL A 63 -6.82 12.44 -11.17
C VAL A 63 -6.43 13.46 -12.25
N ASP A 64 -5.96 14.64 -11.84
CA ASP A 64 -5.51 15.71 -12.74
C ASP A 64 -4.05 15.53 -13.18
N GLY A 65 -3.36 14.50 -12.68
CA GLY A 65 -1.97 14.17 -12.99
C GLY A 65 -0.95 14.97 -12.19
N SER A 66 -1.37 15.69 -11.14
CA SER A 66 -0.47 16.42 -10.26
C SER A 66 0.12 15.48 -9.21
N LYS A 67 1.42 15.64 -8.91
CA LYS A 67 2.07 14.86 -7.86
C LYS A 67 1.50 15.25 -6.50
N VAL A 68 1.13 14.25 -5.71
CA VAL A 68 0.59 14.44 -4.36
C VAL A 68 1.39 13.64 -3.34
N ASP A 69 1.54 14.20 -2.14
CA ASP A 69 2.14 13.51 -1.00
C ASP A 69 1.02 12.95 -0.11
N ARG A 70 1.04 11.64 0.09
CA ARG A 70 0.07 10.93 0.94
C ARG A 70 0.79 10.43 2.17
N LYS A 71 0.17 10.70 3.33
CA LYS A 71 0.78 10.44 4.64
C LYS A 71 1.15 8.96 4.77
N ARG A 72 2.43 8.71 5.01
CA ARG A 72 2.92 7.40 5.47
C ARG A 72 2.50 7.21 6.93
N GLN A 73 1.92 6.06 7.22
CA GLN A 73 1.44 5.68 8.54
C GLN A 73 2.07 4.35 8.96
N GLN A 74 2.45 4.26 10.23
CA GLN A 74 2.74 2.95 10.82
C GLN A 74 1.42 2.29 11.20
N SER A 75 1.13 1.14 10.60
CA SER A 75 -0.01 0.31 10.99
C SER A 75 0.27 -0.34 12.34
N LEU A 76 -0.43 0.13 13.37
CA LEU A 76 -0.45 -0.49 14.70
C LEU A 76 -1.15 -1.86 14.70
N SER A 77 -1.95 -2.14 13.67
CA SER A 77 -2.74 -3.36 13.50
C SER A 77 -1.90 -4.64 13.42
N THR A 78 -0.64 -4.56 12.96
CA THR A 78 0.28 -5.71 12.93
C THR A 78 0.61 -6.23 14.33
N SER A 79 0.58 -5.37 15.36
CA SER A 79 0.95 -5.77 16.72
C SER A 79 -0.22 -6.42 17.49
N PHE A 80 -1.46 -6.28 17.04
CA PHE A 80 -2.65 -6.80 17.73
C PHE A 80 -3.32 -7.98 17.01
N MET A 81 -3.04 -8.23 15.72
CA MET A 81 -3.63 -9.37 15.00
C MET A 81 -2.93 -10.72 15.25
N VAL A 82 -1.77 -10.73 15.92
CA VAL A 82 -1.13 -11.97 16.37
C VAL A 82 -1.56 -12.35 17.80
N ASP A 83 -2.45 -11.58 18.45
CA ASP A 83 -3.16 -12.08 19.63
C ASP A 83 -4.51 -12.67 19.19
N LYS A 84 -4.45 -13.93 18.77
CA LYS A 84 -5.65 -14.76 18.61
C LYS A 84 -6.21 -15.05 19.99
N GLY A 85 -6.97 -14.10 20.53
CA GLY A 85 -7.83 -14.31 21.69
C GLY A 85 -8.87 -15.37 21.39
N ASN A 86 -8.50 -16.63 21.63
CA ASN A 86 -9.30 -17.87 21.73
C ASN A 86 -10.79 -17.80 21.30
N ARG A 87 -11.09 -17.53 20.03
CA ARG A 87 -12.44 -17.75 19.46
C ARG A 87 -12.39 -18.47 18.13
N ARG A 88 -13.26 -19.47 18.02
CA ARG A 88 -13.58 -20.18 16.77
C ARG A 88 -14.50 -19.27 15.94
N HIS A 89 -14.13 -19.00 14.70
CA HIS A 89 -14.87 -18.31 13.64
C HIS A 89 -14.61 -16.79 13.48
N PHE A 90 -14.49 -16.40 12.21
CA PHE A 90 -14.14 -15.08 11.65
C PHE A 90 -15.41 -14.29 11.31
#